data_AF-A0A5P9CLB1-F1
#
_entry.id   AF-A0A5P9CLB1-F1
#
_cell.length_a   1.000
_cell.length_b   1.000
_cell.length_c   1.000
_cell.angle_alpha   90.00
_cell.angle_beta   90.00
_cell.angle_gamma   90.00
#
_symmetry.space_group_name_H-M   'P 1'
#
loop_
_entity.id
_entity.type
_entity.pdbx_description
1 polymer ?
#
loop_
_entity_poly.entity_id
_entity_poly.type
_entity_poly.pdbx_seq_one_letter_code
_entity_poly.pdbx_strand_id
1 'polypeptide(L)'
;MRSIHTNIKPEFEPLLSELAIHALLHLRTNYSAKALAHKSRSEINDILSAWLNKAGNSKKYKPFKKKIRSLVTHARSQRLDMESMLGNLLSPLYGDELPHLDSFLLLINMLEKEFNTTVLVSSPESVDLSYNSTSCLLCVLSSDLNTHFDNRNRLAKGISMLFRGSRGEKHTILRIIYASSIFEHNVDYEDDDFLRFCLTLK
;
A
#
# COMPACT_ATOMS: atom_id res chain seq x y z
N MET A 1 -11.32 -11.03 1.63
CA MET A 1 -11.15 -11.54 3.01
C MET A 1 -11.39 -10.38 3.98
N ARG A 2 -12.32 -10.54 4.94
CA ARG A 2 -12.71 -9.44 5.84
C ARG A 2 -11.55 -9.08 6.77
N SER A 3 -11.11 -7.83 6.61
CA SER A 3 -10.09 -7.14 7.40
C SER A 3 -10.39 -7.25 8.90
N ILE A 4 -9.45 -7.78 9.69
CA ILE A 4 -9.53 -7.89 11.17
C ILE A 4 -9.51 -6.49 11.84
N HIS A 5 -9.42 -5.43 11.03
CA HIS A 5 -9.29 -4.04 11.43
C HIS A 5 -10.58 -3.39 11.97
N THR A 6 -11.75 -4.05 11.97
CA THR A 6 -13.03 -3.36 12.25
C THR A 6 -13.43 -3.25 13.73
N ASN A 7 -12.62 -3.67 14.70
CA ASN A 7 -13.03 -3.64 16.13
C ASN A 7 -11.92 -3.30 17.14
N ILE A 8 -10.86 -2.61 16.72
CA ILE A 8 -9.85 -2.07 17.63
C ILE A 8 -10.08 -0.56 17.68
N LYS A 9 -10.35 -0.03 18.87
CA LYS A 9 -10.45 1.42 19.02
C LYS A 9 -9.08 2.04 18.73
N PRO A 10 -9.01 3.19 18.04
CA PRO A 10 -7.75 3.80 17.59
C PRO A 10 -6.77 4.09 18.74
N GLU A 11 -7.29 4.32 19.95
CA GLU A 11 -6.51 4.45 21.20
C GLU A 11 -5.64 3.23 21.57
N PHE A 12 -5.85 2.08 20.92
CA PHE A 12 -5.19 0.82 21.26
C PHE A 12 -4.27 0.27 20.17
N GLU A 13 -4.24 0.90 18.99
CA GLU A 13 -3.29 0.58 17.93
C GLU A 13 -1.82 0.63 18.39
N PRO A 14 -1.33 1.67 19.11
CA PRO A 14 0.09 1.73 19.47
C PRO A 14 0.51 0.62 20.44
N LEU A 15 -0.38 0.23 21.37
CA LEU A 15 -0.14 -0.87 22.31
C LEU A 15 -0.13 -2.25 21.63
N LEU A 16 -0.90 -2.40 20.56
CA LEU A 16 -0.99 -3.64 19.78
C LEU A 16 0.21 -3.77 18.83
N SER A 17 0.63 -2.66 18.22
CA SER A 17 1.89 -2.56 17.48
C SER A 17 3.07 -2.89 18.37
N GLU A 18 3.15 -2.31 19.58
CA GLU A 18 4.22 -2.61 20.54
C GLU A 18 4.24 -4.09 20.96
N LEU A 19 3.07 -4.68 21.21
CA LEU A 19 2.96 -6.11 21.50
C LEU A 19 3.44 -6.97 20.33
N ALA A 20 3.10 -6.60 19.09
CA ALA A 20 3.54 -7.30 17.89
C ALA A 20 5.06 -7.19 17.69
N ILE A 21 5.65 -6.01 17.92
CA ILE A 21 7.11 -5.81 17.89
C ILE A 21 7.78 -6.72 18.92
N HIS A 22 7.31 -6.73 20.16
CA HIS A 22 7.89 -7.56 21.22
C HIS A 22 7.75 -9.06 20.94
N ALA A 23 6.64 -9.50 20.35
CA ALA A 23 6.45 -10.89 19.94
C ALA A 23 7.44 -11.31 18.84
N LEU A 24 7.60 -10.47 17.82
CA LEU A 24 8.50 -10.71 16.69
C LEU A 24 9.97 -10.61 17.10
N LEU A 25 10.32 -9.68 18.00
CA LEU A 25 11.64 -9.59 18.60
C LEU A 25 11.94 -10.85 19.41
N HIS A 26 11.02 -11.31 20.26
CA HIS A 26 11.19 -12.54 21.03
C HIS A 26 11.46 -13.74 20.13
N LEU A 27 10.80 -13.83 18.97
CA LEU A 27 11.06 -14.88 18.00
C LEU A 27 12.49 -14.79 17.43
N ARG A 28 12.92 -13.58 17.03
CA ARG A 28 14.22 -13.35 16.40
C ARG A 28 15.41 -13.38 17.36
N THR A 29 15.19 -13.10 18.65
CA THR A 29 16.27 -13.12 19.67
C THR A 29 16.47 -14.51 20.27
N ASN A 30 15.40 -15.30 20.43
CA ASN A 30 15.52 -16.64 21.02
C ASN A 30 15.85 -17.73 20.00
N TYR A 31 15.65 -17.48 18.70
CA TYR A 31 15.95 -18.45 17.66
C TYR A 31 16.82 -17.82 16.58
N SER A 32 17.94 -18.47 16.27
CA SER A 32 18.78 -18.04 15.13
C SER A 32 18.00 -18.21 13.81
N ALA A 33 18.30 -17.39 12.81
CA ALA A 33 17.67 -17.47 11.50
C ALA A 33 17.75 -18.88 10.87
N LYS A 34 18.84 -19.62 11.14
CA LYS A 34 19.02 -21.02 10.73
C LYS A 34 18.07 -21.97 11.46
N ALA A 35 17.87 -21.79 12.76
CA ALA A 35 16.95 -22.60 13.57
C ALA A 35 15.47 -22.35 13.22
N LEU A 36 15.12 -21.12 12.80
CA LEU A 36 13.78 -20.79 12.31
C LEU A 36 13.51 -21.38 10.92
N ALA A 37 14.51 -21.42 10.04
CA ALA A 37 14.37 -22.01 8.70
C ALA A 37 14.05 -23.52 8.71
N HIS A 38 14.45 -24.23 9.77
CA HIS A 38 14.12 -25.64 9.97
C HIS A 38 12.80 -25.90 10.69
N LYS A 39 12.11 -24.84 11.18
CA LYS A 39 10.84 -24.96 11.86
C LYS A 39 9.68 -24.82 10.89
N SER A 40 8.70 -25.69 11.05
CA SER A 40 7.42 -25.57 10.36
C SER A 40 6.67 -24.33 10.83
N ARG A 41 5.81 -23.78 9.95
CA ARG A 41 4.95 -22.64 10.31
C ARG A 41 4.06 -22.91 11.53
N SER A 42 3.71 -24.17 11.78
CA SER A 42 2.96 -24.57 12.97
C SER A 42 3.75 -24.36 14.26
N GLU A 43 5.04 -24.69 14.26
CA GLU A 43 5.91 -24.53 15.44
C GLU A 43 6.19 -23.06 15.73
N ILE A 44 6.39 -22.24 14.69
CA ILE A 44 6.51 -20.78 14.80
C ILE A 44 5.24 -20.20 15.42
N ASN A 45 4.09 -20.67 14.94
CA ASN A 45 2.78 -20.29 15.45
C ASN A 45 2.57 -20.66 16.93
N ASP A 46 3.01 -21.84 17.35
CA ASP A 46 2.90 -22.28 18.76
C ASP A 46 3.83 -21.47 19.69
N ILE A 47 5.05 -21.14 19.24
CA ILE A 47 5.99 -20.27 19.98
C ILE A 47 5.38 -18.89 20.19
N LEU A 48 4.86 -18.28 19.13
CA LEU A 48 4.21 -16.96 19.20
C LEU A 48 2.95 -17.00 20.08
N SER A 49 2.14 -18.07 19.98
CA SER A 49 0.96 -18.26 20.82
C SER A 49 1.31 -18.36 22.31
N ALA A 50 2.35 -19.11 22.66
CA ALA A 50 2.80 -19.25 24.05
C ALA A 50 3.26 -17.89 24.61
N TRP A 51 4.02 -17.14 23.81
CA TRP A 51 4.48 -15.82 24.21
C TRP A 51 3.33 -14.81 24.35
N LEU A 52 2.41 -14.75 23.38
CA LEU A 52 1.26 -13.85 23.41
C LEU A 52 0.34 -14.14 24.61
N ASN A 53 0.10 -15.42 24.93
CA ASN A 53 -0.68 -15.80 26.11
C ASN A 53 0.02 -15.42 27.42
N LYS A 54 1.35 -15.52 27.48
CA LYS A 54 2.15 -15.07 28.63
C LYS A 54 2.13 -13.54 28.75
N ALA A 55 2.30 -12.83 27.65
CA ALA A 55 2.28 -11.36 27.58
C ALA A 55 0.91 -10.79 27.99
N GLY A 56 -0.19 -11.44 27.60
CA GLY A 56 -1.55 -11.07 28.02
C GLY A 56 -1.81 -11.19 29.53
N ASN A 57 -0.95 -11.86 30.30
CA ASN A 57 -1.00 -11.88 31.76
C ASN A 57 -0.25 -10.71 32.43
N SER A 58 0.56 -9.96 31.68
CA SER A 58 1.29 -8.80 32.21
C SER A 58 0.34 -7.66 32.57
N LYS A 59 0.69 -6.89 33.62
CA LYS A 59 -0.09 -5.71 34.06
C LYS A 59 -0.34 -4.72 32.92
N LYS A 60 0.61 -4.60 31.98
CA LYS A 60 0.54 -3.72 30.79
C LYS A 60 -0.53 -4.14 29.78
N TYR A 61 -0.74 -5.44 29.58
CA TYR A 61 -1.64 -5.98 28.55
C TYR A 61 -2.91 -6.64 29.11
N LYS A 62 -3.11 -6.58 30.44
CA LYS A 62 -4.27 -7.14 31.15
C LYS A 62 -5.62 -6.67 30.57
N PRO A 63 -5.81 -5.40 30.15
CA PRO A 63 -7.05 -4.96 29.48
C PRO A 63 -7.29 -5.66 28.13
N PHE A 64 -6.23 -6.11 27.45
CA PHE A 64 -6.27 -6.70 26.11
C PHE A 64 -6.25 -8.23 26.09
N LYS A 65 -6.16 -8.86 27.27
CA LYS A 65 -6.05 -10.32 27.42
C LYS A 65 -7.12 -11.09 26.64
N LYS A 66 -8.37 -10.61 26.64
CA LYS A 66 -9.48 -11.22 25.88
C LYS A 66 -9.27 -11.11 24.36
N LYS A 67 -8.77 -9.97 23.87
CA LYS A 67 -8.48 -9.75 22.46
C LYS A 67 -7.27 -10.56 21.99
N ILE A 68 -6.20 -10.61 22.78
CA ILE A 68 -5.00 -11.41 22.49
C ILE A 68 -5.37 -12.89 22.38
N ARG A 69 -6.17 -13.43 23.32
CA ARG A 69 -6.67 -14.80 23.23
C ARG A 69 -7.53 -15.03 21.99
N SER A 70 -8.43 -14.09 21.67
CA SER A 70 -9.26 -14.18 20.46
C SER A 70 -8.40 -14.24 19.20
N LEU A 71 -7.37 -13.38 19.11
CA LEU A 71 -6.44 -13.32 17.98
C LEU A 71 -5.64 -14.62 17.83
N VAL A 72 -5.13 -15.17 18.93
CA VAL A 72 -4.41 -16.46 18.94
C VAL A 72 -5.35 -17.61 18.55
N THR A 73 -6.56 -17.66 19.10
CA THR A 73 -7.54 -18.71 18.75
C THR A 73 -7.96 -18.62 17.29
N HIS A 74 -8.18 -17.41 16.77
CA HIS A 74 -8.54 -17.18 15.37
C HIS A 74 -7.41 -17.56 14.42
N ALA A 75 -6.17 -17.20 14.75
CA ALA A 75 -5.01 -17.56 13.94
C ALA A 75 -4.77 -19.08 13.92
N ARG A 76 -4.96 -19.76 15.05
CA ARG A 76 -4.87 -21.24 15.13
C ARG A 76 -6.01 -21.94 14.41
N SER A 77 -7.25 -21.47 14.53
CA SER A 77 -8.41 -22.10 13.89
C SER A 77 -8.39 -21.99 12.37
N GLN A 78 -7.86 -20.89 11.83
CA GLN A 78 -7.77 -20.66 10.39
C GLN A 78 -6.40 -21.04 9.79
N ARG A 79 -5.50 -21.64 10.58
CA ARG A 79 -4.12 -21.97 10.17
C ARG A 79 -3.38 -20.78 9.53
N LEU A 80 -3.64 -19.58 10.03
CA LEU A 80 -3.03 -18.36 9.52
C LEU A 80 -1.58 -18.26 10.01
N ASP A 81 -0.76 -17.59 9.22
CA ASP A 81 0.61 -17.27 9.57
C ASP A 81 0.61 -16.12 10.60
N MET A 82 0.88 -16.44 11.87
CA MET A 82 0.89 -15.43 12.93
C MET A 82 2.05 -14.44 12.80
N GLU A 83 3.17 -14.84 12.20
CA GLU A 83 4.28 -13.92 11.95
C GLU A 83 3.85 -12.85 10.94
N SER A 84 3.23 -13.28 9.84
CA SER A 84 2.68 -12.36 8.83
C SER A 84 1.55 -11.49 9.40
N MET A 85 0.66 -12.05 10.22
CA MET A 85 -0.40 -11.26 10.88
C MET A 85 0.15 -10.22 11.85
N LEU A 86 1.16 -10.55 12.65
CA LEU A 86 1.79 -9.61 13.58
C LEU A 86 2.61 -8.56 12.83
N GLY A 87 3.31 -8.94 11.76
CA GLY A 87 3.97 -8.00 10.85
C GLY A 87 2.96 -7.04 10.21
N ASN A 88 1.73 -7.50 9.96
CA ASN A 88 0.68 -6.64 9.44
C ASN A 88 0.16 -5.60 10.45
N LEU A 89 0.29 -5.89 11.74
CA LEU A 89 -0.09 -5.00 12.83
C LEU A 89 0.99 -3.95 13.14
N LEU A 90 2.20 -4.12 12.61
CA LEU A 90 3.20 -3.08 12.65
C LEU A 90 2.79 -1.96 11.68
N SER A 91 2.41 -0.81 12.23
CA SER A 91 2.39 0.43 11.47
C SER A 91 3.76 0.59 10.79
N PRO A 92 3.82 0.98 9.51
CA PRO A 92 5.10 1.22 8.85
C PRO A 92 5.91 2.24 9.67
N LEU A 93 7.20 1.95 9.87
CA LEU A 93 8.15 2.86 10.53
C LEU A 93 8.37 4.17 9.75
N TYR A 94 7.88 4.24 8.51
CA TYR A 94 7.81 5.43 7.69
C TYR A 94 6.39 6.00 7.81
N GLY A 95 6.31 7.19 8.41
CA GLY A 95 5.08 7.78 8.95
C GLY A 95 3.97 7.95 7.93
N ASP A 96 2.75 8.19 8.45
CA ASP A 96 1.50 8.64 7.80
C ASP A 96 1.56 9.00 6.30
N GLU A 97 1.96 8.06 5.46
CA GLU A 97 1.77 8.17 4.03
C GLU A 97 0.30 7.86 3.82
N LEU A 98 -0.47 8.93 3.55
CA LEU A 98 -1.77 8.83 2.90
C LEU A 98 -1.71 7.69 1.89
N PRO A 99 -2.74 6.82 1.84
CA PRO A 99 -2.82 5.78 0.82
C PRO A 99 -2.39 6.36 -0.53
N HIS A 100 -1.34 5.81 -1.15
CA HIS A 100 -0.84 6.34 -2.43
C HIS A 100 -1.95 6.42 -3.48
N LEU A 101 -2.97 5.57 -3.36
CA LEU A 101 -4.20 5.65 -4.13
C LEU A 101 -4.94 6.99 -3.96
N ASP A 102 -5.13 7.47 -2.72
CA ASP A 102 -5.82 8.73 -2.45
C ASP A 102 -5.02 9.91 -3.01
N SER A 103 -3.71 9.91 -2.80
CA SER A 103 -2.81 10.91 -3.38
C SER A 103 -2.80 10.88 -4.91
N PHE A 104 -2.89 9.69 -5.50
CA PHE A 104 -3.03 9.52 -6.96
C PHE A 104 -4.37 10.07 -7.46
N LEU A 105 -5.48 9.78 -6.79
CA LEU A 105 -6.79 10.31 -7.15
C LEU A 105 -6.84 11.84 -7.02
N LEU A 106 -6.18 12.41 -6.01
CA LEU A 106 -6.04 13.86 -5.89
C LEU A 106 -5.21 14.44 -7.04
N LEU A 107 -4.11 13.79 -7.43
CA LEU A 107 -3.31 14.19 -8.59
C LEU A 107 -4.15 14.17 -9.87
N ILE A 108 -4.89 13.10 -10.12
CA ILE A 108 -5.80 12.99 -11.27
C ILE A 108 -6.83 14.13 -11.25
N ASN A 109 -7.49 14.36 -10.12
CA ASN A 109 -8.46 15.47 -9.99
C ASN A 109 -7.84 16.85 -10.27
N MET A 110 -6.58 17.08 -9.88
CA MET A 110 -5.88 18.33 -10.20
C MET A 110 -5.60 18.44 -11.70
N LEU A 111 -5.17 17.36 -12.34
CA LEU A 111 -4.93 17.31 -13.78
C LEU A 111 -6.21 17.50 -14.59
N GLU A 112 -7.32 16.86 -14.19
CA GLU A 112 -8.62 17.03 -14.84
C GLU A 112 -9.11 18.47 -14.78
N LYS A 113 -8.93 19.14 -13.63
CA LYS A 113 -9.29 20.55 -13.47
C LYS A 113 -8.42 21.49 -14.29
N GLU A 114 -7.11 21.25 -14.34
CA GLU A 114 -6.18 22.12 -15.06
C GLU A 114 -6.42 22.06 -16.58
N PHE A 115 -6.59 20.85 -17.12
CA PHE A 115 -6.73 20.63 -18.56
C PHE A 115 -8.19 20.59 -19.03
N ASN A 116 -9.15 20.73 -18.12
CA ASN A 116 -10.58 20.59 -18.37
C ASN A 116 -10.92 19.33 -19.20
N THR A 117 -10.22 18.23 -18.90
CA THR A 117 -10.36 16.94 -19.56
C THR A 117 -10.66 15.86 -18.53
N THR A 118 -11.29 14.78 -18.96
CA THR A 118 -11.46 13.58 -18.14
C THR A 118 -10.29 12.62 -18.37
N VAL A 119 -9.84 11.96 -17.30
CA VAL A 119 -8.82 10.92 -17.39
C VAL A 119 -9.44 9.61 -17.80
N LEU A 120 -8.89 9.02 -18.86
CA LEU A 120 -9.32 7.72 -19.37
C LEU A 120 -8.41 6.62 -18.84
N VAL A 121 -8.98 5.50 -18.42
CA VAL A 121 -8.22 4.29 -18.12
C VAL A 121 -8.44 3.32 -19.27
N SER A 122 -7.36 2.97 -19.98
CA SER A 122 -7.43 2.05 -21.12
C SER A 122 -6.15 1.22 -21.19
N SER A 123 -6.25 0.01 -21.77
CA SER A 123 -5.05 -0.76 -22.06
C SER A 123 -4.25 -0.09 -23.18
N PRO A 124 -2.92 -0.23 -23.22
CA PRO A 124 -2.08 0.38 -24.25
C PRO A 124 -2.53 0.08 -25.69
N GLU A 125 -3.10 -1.11 -25.92
CA GLU A 125 -3.54 -1.60 -27.23
C GLU A 125 -4.93 -1.09 -27.63
N SER A 126 -5.75 -0.64 -26.67
CA SER A 126 -7.12 -0.16 -26.88
C SER A 126 -7.28 1.34 -26.71
N VAL A 127 -6.18 2.10 -26.63
CA VAL A 127 -6.26 3.56 -26.50
C VAL A 127 -6.75 4.15 -27.80
N ASP A 128 -7.91 4.80 -27.75
CA ASP A 128 -8.38 5.63 -28.85
C ASP A 128 -7.64 6.97 -28.84
N LEU A 129 -6.58 7.06 -29.64
CA LEU A 129 -5.76 8.27 -29.82
C LEU A 129 -6.54 9.40 -30.52
N SER A 130 -7.67 9.09 -31.16
CA SER A 130 -8.54 10.07 -31.81
C SER A 130 -9.65 10.58 -30.89
N TYR A 131 -9.77 10.03 -29.69
CA TYR A 131 -10.75 10.46 -28.70
C TYR A 131 -10.56 11.96 -28.41
N ASN A 132 -11.67 12.69 -28.53
CA ASN A 132 -11.75 14.12 -28.27
C ASN A 132 -10.68 14.93 -29.03
N SER A 133 -10.58 14.72 -30.34
CA SER A 133 -9.55 15.28 -31.27
C SER A 133 -9.32 16.80 -31.20
N THR A 134 -10.25 17.55 -30.61
CA THR A 134 -10.17 19.01 -30.43
C THR A 134 -9.59 19.46 -29.08
N SER A 135 -9.33 18.55 -28.13
CA SER A 135 -8.84 18.89 -26.79
C SER A 135 -7.73 17.96 -26.30
N CYS A 136 -7.19 18.22 -25.10
CA CYS A 136 -6.13 17.41 -24.51
C CYS A 136 -6.60 16.00 -24.17
N LEU A 137 -5.73 15.00 -24.35
CA LEU A 137 -5.98 13.62 -23.93
C LEU A 137 -5.12 13.33 -22.71
N LEU A 138 -5.71 12.78 -21.64
CA LEU A 138 -4.95 12.21 -20.55
C LEU A 138 -5.45 10.78 -20.30
N CYS A 139 -4.57 9.81 -20.51
CA CYS A 139 -4.89 8.40 -20.40
C CYS A 139 -3.92 7.69 -19.46
N VAL A 140 -4.47 6.92 -18.51
CA VAL A 140 -3.74 5.96 -17.71
C VAL A 140 -3.69 4.64 -18.48
N LEU A 141 -2.48 4.22 -18.83
CA LEU A 141 -2.21 3.00 -19.59
C LEU A 141 -2.20 1.80 -18.65
N SER A 142 -3.38 1.35 -18.23
CA SER A 142 -3.55 0.19 -17.37
C SER A 142 -4.85 -0.54 -17.68
N SER A 143 -4.78 -1.87 -17.75
CA SER A 143 -5.96 -2.72 -17.86
C SER A 143 -6.79 -2.77 -16.57
N ASP A 144 -6.13 -2.58 -15.41
CA ASP A 144 -6.79 -2.50 -14.11
C ASP A 144 -5.91 -1.70 -13.14
N LEU A 145 -6.41 -0.51 -12.77
CA LEU A 145 -5.73 0.40 -11.88
C LEU A 145 -5.44 -0.25 -10.51
N ASN A 146 -6.31 -1.15 -10.05
CA ASN A 146 -6.13 -1.82 -8.76
C ASN A 146 -4.87 -2.70 -8.71
N THR A 147 -4.37 -3.17 -9.86
CA THR A 147 -3.15 -3.99 -9.92
C THR A 147 -1.87 -3.22 -9.62
N HIS A 148 -1.94 -1.88 -9.67
CA HIS A 148 -0.83 -1.00 -9.34
C HIS A 148 -0.72 -0.72 -7.84
N PHE A 149 -1.77 -1.01 -7.06
CA PHE A 149 -1.81 -0.78 -5.63
C PHE A 149 -1.82 -2.10 -4.85
N ASP A 150 -1.11 -2.13 -3.72
CA ASP A 150 -1.14 -3.27 -2.82
C ASP A 150 -2.43 -3.29 -1.97
N ASN A 151 -2.56 -4.32 -1.14
CA ASN A 151 -3.69 -4.52 -0.24
C ASN A 151 -3.86 -3.41 0.82
N ARG A 152 -2.90 -2.47 0.89
CA ARG A 152 -2.86 -1.31 1.77
C ARG A 152 -2.95 -0.01 0.97
N ASN A 153 -3.37 -0.06 -0.29
CA ASN A 153 -3.50 1.07 -1.20
C ASN A 153 -2.18 1.83 -1.46
N ARG A 154 -1.04 1.16 -1.32
CA ARG A 154 0.28 1.71 -1.64
C ARG A 154 0.68 1.33 -3.06
N LEU A 155 1.28 2.25 -3.79
CA LEU A 155 1.78 2.00 -5.14
C LEU A 155 2.84 0.88 -5.11
N ALA A 156 2.51 -0.27 -5.68
CA ALA A 156 3.38 -1.44 -5.81
C ALA A 156 4.04 -1.51 -7.20
N LYS A 157 3.41 -0.92 -8.22
CA LYS A 157 3.93 -0.83 -9.59
C LYS A 157 3.73 0.58 -10.13
N GLY A 158 4.72 1.08 -10.86
CA GLY A 158 4.61 2.36 -11.54
C GLY A 158 3.42 2.40 -12.50
N ILE A 159 2.84 3.59 -12.67
CA ILE A 159 1.66 3.80 -13.51
C ILE A 159 2.12 4.52 -14.77
N SER A 160 1.99 3.87 -15.93
CA SER A 160 2.28 4.51 -17.21
C SER A 160 1.09 5.37 -17.64
N MET A 161 1.36 6.57 -18.09
CA MET A 161 0.38 7.53 -18.55
C MET A 161 0.76 8.07 -19.93
N LEU A 162 -0.24 8.34 -20.74
CA LEU A 162 -0.15 8.98 -22.04
C LEU A 162 -0.90 10.30 -21.99
N PHE A 163 -0.23 11.36 -22.40
CA PHE A 163 -0.80 12.68 -22.54
C PHE A 163 -0.69 13.14 -23.99
N ARG A 164 -1.75 13.77 -24.52
CA ARG A 164 -1.75 14.47 -25.80
C ARG A 164 -2.07 15.93 -25.54
N GLY A 165 -1.21 16.83 -26.01
CA GLY A 165 -1.39 18.27 -25.86
C GLY A 165 -0.20 19.04 -26.43
N SER A 166 -0.31 20.36 -26.44
CA SER A 166 0.75 21.24 -26.90
C SER A 166 1.99 21.17 -26.00
N ARG A 167 3.14 21.61 -26.52
CA ARG A 167 4.41 21.64 -25.76
C ARG A 167 4.31 22.38 -24.41
N GLY A 168 3.50 23.44 -24.34
CA GLY A 168 3.25 24.17 -23.09
C GLY A 168 2.48 23.33 -22.07
N GLU A 169 1.45 22.63 -22.51
CA GLU A 169 0.63 21.75 -21.67
C GLU A 169 1.42 20.54 -21.17
N LYS A 170 2.30 19.97 -22.02
CA LYS A 170 3.26 18.93 -21.63
C LYS A 170 4.16 19.37 -20.47
N HIS A 171 4.66 20.61 -20.48
CA HIS A 171 5.43 21.14 -19.36
C HIS A 171 4.57 21.35 -18.12
N THR A 172 3.32 21.81 -18.28
CA THR A 172 2.40 22.04 -17.16
C THR A 172 2.08 20.73 -16.42
N ILE A 173 1.81 19.63 -17.12
CA ILE A 173 1.51 18.34 -16.49
C ILE A 173 2.71 17.83 -15.68
N LEU A 174 3.91 17.89 -16.24
CA LEU A 174 5.14 17.48 -15.53
C LEU A 174 5.41 18.35 -14.30
N ARG A 175 5.12 19.65 -14.39
CA ARG A 175 5.23 20.59 -13.25
C ARG A 175 4.24 20.25 -12.14
N ILE A 176 2.99 19.92 -12.46
CA ILE A 176 1.97 19.53 -11.48
C ILE A 176 2.39 18.24 -10.77
N ILE A 177 2.89 17.25 -11.51
CA ILE A 177 3.39 16.00 -10.94
C ILE A 177 4.57 16.27 -10.00
N TYR A 178 5.53 17.08 -10.43
CA TYR A 178 6.68 17.47 -9.60
C TYR A 178 6.25 18.21 -8.32
N ALA A 179 5.24 19.08 -8.41
CA ALA A 179 4.69 19.80 -7.27
C ALA A 179 3.95 18.89 -6.26
N SER A 180 3.49 17.70 -6.69
CA SER A 180 2.80 16.77 -5.80
C SER A 180 3.70 16.21 -4.70
N SER A 181 5.03 16.28 -4.84
CA SER A 181 6.07 15.82 -3.91
C SER A 181 6.05 14.32 -3.53
N ILE A 182 5.00 13.59 -3.90
CA ILE A 182 4.77 12.17 -3.60
C ILE A 182 5.19 11.30 -4.78
N PHE A 183 4.93 11.77 -6.01
CA PHE A 183 5.24 11.03 -7.23
C PHE A 183 6.38 11.68 -8.00
N GLU A 184 7.26 10.84 -8.54
CA GLU A 184 8.24 11.20 -9.54
C GLU A 184 7.74 10.74 -10.93
N HIS A 185 8.14 11.46 -11.98
CA HIS A 185 7.84 11.09 -13.36
C HIS A 185 9.13 10.73 -14.10
N ASN A 186 9.08 9.64 -14.84
CA ASN A 186 10.10 9.27 -15.82
C ASN A 186 9.49 9.37 -17.21
N VAL A 187 10.06 10.21 -18.09
CA VAL A 187 9.57 10.36 -19.46
C VAL A 187 10.10 9.19 -20.30
N ASP A 188 9.19 8.36 -20.78
CA ASP A 188 9.51 7.21 -21.63
C ASP A 188 9.58 7.62 -23.11
N TYR A 189 8.75 8.57 -23.52
CA TYR A 189 8.65 9.04 -24.91
C TYR A 189 8.02 10.44 -24.99
N GLU A 190 8.54 11.29 -25.87
CA GLU A 190 8.01 12.62 -26.16
C GLU A 190 8.14 12.88 -27.66
N ASP A 191 7.05 13.30 -28.30
CA ASP A 191 7.06 13.84 -29.67
C ASP A 191 6.37 15.23 -29.70
N ASP A 192 5.91 15.69 -30.87
CA ASP A 192 5.26 16.99 -31.00
C ASP A 192 3.88 17.03 -30.34
N ASP A 193 3.13 15.92 -30.31
CA ASP A 193 1.72 15.87 -29.91
C ASP A 193 1.47 15.05 -28.63
N PHE A 194 2.27 14.02 -28.41
CA PHE A 194 2.17 13.04 -27.33
C PHE A 194 3.35 13.10 -26.37
N LEU A 195 3.07 12.72 -25.13
CA LEU A 195 4.01 12.56 -24.05
C LEU A 195 3.63 11.30 -23.28
N ARG A 196 4.54 10.34 -23.19
CA ARG A 196 4.39 9.15 -22.37
C ARG A 196 5.36 9.23 -21.19
N PHE A 197 4.83 9.05 -20.00
CA PHE A 197 5.62 9.05 -18.77
C PHE A 197 5.13 7.98 -17.80
N CYS A 198 6.01 7.54 -16.93
CA CYS A 198 5.72 6.60 -15.86
C CYS A 198 5.78 7.32 -14.51
N LEU A 199 4.72 7.20 -13.71
CA LEU A 199 4.67 7.67 -12.34
C LEU A 199 5.22 6.60 -11.40
N THR A 200 6.23 6.97 -10.63
CA THR A 200 6.81 6.14 -9.56
C THR A 200 6.77 6.91 -8.24
N LEU A 201 6.90 6.21 -7.11
CA LEU A 201 7.12 6.88 -5.83
C LEU A 201 8.51 7.51 -5.82
N LYS A 202 8.60 8.68 -5.21
CA LYS A 202 9.87 9.37 -4.97
C LYS A 202 10.68 8.70 -3.84
#